data_AF-A0A9P2IP13-F1
#
_entry.id   AF-A0A9P2IP13-F1
#
_cell.length_a   1.000
_cell.length_b   1.000
_cell.length_c   1.000
_cell.angle_alpha   90.00
_cell.angle_beta   90.00
_cell.angle_gamma   90.00
#
_symmetry.space_group_name_H-M   'P 1'
#
loop_
_entity.id
_entity.type
_entity.pdbx_description
1 polymer ?
#
loop_
_entity_poly.entity_id
_entity_poly.type
_entity_poly.pdbx_seq_one_letter_code
_entity_poly.pdbx_strand_id
1 'polypeptide(L)'
;MLPTSGSSANLYSWMYVSGRGNPSTPESVSELNHNHFLSPELQDKLDVMVSIYSCARNNNELEEIFQELSAFVSGLMDKRNSVFEVRNENTDEVVGALRAGMTIEDRDSYIRDLFFLHSLKVKIEESRQGKEDSKCKVYNLLCPHHSSELYGDLRAMKCLVEGCSDDFNPFDIIRVPDLTYNKGSLQCG
;
A
#
# COMPACT_ATOMS: atom_id res chain seq x y z
N MET A 1 16.77 -30.72 -28.89
CA MET A 1 17.23 -29.97 -27.71
C MET A 1 16.47 -28.65 -27.70
N LEU A 2 15.57 -28.47 -26.75
CA LEU A 2 14.82 -27.23 -26.55
C LEU A 2 15.63 -26.31 -25.63
N PRO A 3 15.73 -25.00 -25.90
CA PRO A 3 16.31 -24.08 -24.94
C PRO A 3 15.28 -23.77 -23.85
N THR A 4 15.63 -24.10 -22.61
CA THR A 4 14.95 -23.65 -21.39
C THR A 4 15.28 -22.18 -21.16
N SER A 5 14.38 -21.27 -21.49
CA SER A 5 14.42 -19.89 -21.01
C SER A 5 13.68 -19.79 -19.68
N GLY A 6 14.37 -20.18 -18.60
CA GLY A 6 14.00 -19.80 -17.24
C GLY A 6 14.36 -18.33 -17.05
N SER A 7 13.44 -17.45 -17.44
CA SER A 7 13.52 -16.03 -17.11
C SER A 7 12.71 -15.81 -15.84
N SER A 8 13.32 -16.07 -14.68
CA SER A 8 12.90 -15.38 -13.46
C SER A 8 13.26 -13.91 -13.66
N ALA A 9 12.32 -13.15 -14.20
CA ALA A 9 12.43 -11.70 -14.31
C ALA A 9 12.64 -11.16 -12.89
N ASN A 10 13.89 -10.84 -12.59
CA ASN A 10 14.35 -10.31 -11.33
C ASN A 10 13.77 -8.90 -11.19
N LEU A 11 12.60 -8.79 -10.54
CA LEU A 11 11.85 -7.55 -10.31
C LEU A 11 12.65 -6.47 -9.56
N TYR A 12 13.82 -6.82 -9.03
CA TYR A 12 14.73 -5.91 -8.33
C TYR A 12 15.53 -4.95 -9.23
N SER A 13 15.47 -5.07 -10.56
CA SER A 13 16.38 -4.31 -11.45
C SER A 13 15.94 -2.86 -11.77
N TRP A 14 14.76 -2.40 -11.33
CA TRP A 14 14.23 -1.07 -11.68
C TRP A 14 14.07 -0.09 -10.51
N MET A 15 14.43 -0.48 -9.29
CA MET A 15 14.17 0.33 -8.09
C MET A 15 15.34 1.24 -7.67
N TYR A 16 15.87 2.01 -8.63
CA TYR A 16 16.52 3.28 -8.32
C TYR A 16 15.74 4.37 -9.05
N VAL A 17 14.62 4.78 -8.48
CA VAL A 17 13.99 6.05 -8.85
C VAL A 17 14.86 7.14 -8.22
N SER A 18 15.83 7.64 -8.99
CA SER A 18 16.60 8.84 -8.64
C SER A 18 15.62 10.02 -8.53
N GLY A 19 15.23 10.37 -7.32
CA GLY A 19 14.26 11.42 -7.10
C GLY A 19 14.87 12.82 -6.96
N ARG A 20 13.99 13.83 -7.01
CA ARG A 20 14.33 15.26 -7.17
C ARG A 20 14.95 15.91 -5.91
N GLY A 21 15.37 15.13 -4.92
CA GLY A 21 16.02 15.62 -3.69
C GLY A 21 15.05 16.27 -2.71
N ASN A 22 13.76 15.89 -2.73
CA ASN A 22 12.78 16.43 -1.79
C ASN A 22 12.97 15.82 -0.38
N PRO A 23 12.97 16.63 0.69
CA PRO A 23 13.22 16.12 2.02
C PRO A 23 12.04 15.26 2.52
N SER A 24 12.36 14.02 2.89
CA SER A 24 11.49 13.20 3.72
C SER A 24 11.36 13.85 5.10
N THR A 25 10.16 13.85 5.65
CA THR A 25 9.89 14.34 7.01
C THR A 25 9.86 13.16 7.98
N PRO A 26 9.94 13.39 9.31
CA PRO A 26 9.82 12.28 10.27
C PRO A 26 8.54 11.46 10.09
N GLU A 27 7.41 12.11 9.81
CA GLU A 27 6.09 11.50 9.69
C GLU A 27 5.80 10.84 8.34
N SER A 28 6.50 11.22 7.26
CA SER A 28 6.18 10.73 5.91
C SER A 28 7.38 10.77 4.96
N VAL A 29 7.31 9.95 3.92
CA VAL A 29 8.33 9.90 2.86
C VAL A 29 7.74 10.31 1.52
N SER A 30 8.55 10.96 0.70
CA SER A 30 8.20 11.31 -0.70
C SER A 30 8.83 10.39 -1.72
N GLU A 31 9.77 9.54 -1.29
CA GLU A 31 10.48 8.57 -2.10
C GLU A 31 10.69 7.31 -1.25
N LEU A 32 10.44 6.13 -1.85
CA LEU A 32 10.66 4.86 -1.17
C LEU A 32 12.15 4.54 -1.11
N ASN A 33 12.60 3.98 0.01
CA ASN A 33 13.98 3.55 0.21
C ASN A 33 14.06 2.05 0.54
N HIS A 34 15.27 1.54 0.75
CA HIS A 34 15.50 0.11 1.00
C HIS A 34 14.77 -0.46 2.24
N ASN A 35 14.43 0.37 3.23
CA ASN A 35 13.65 -0.05 4.40
C ASN A 35 12.18 -0.29 4.09
N HIS A 36 11.67 0.21 2.95
CA HIS A 36 10.25 0.10 2.60
C HIS A 36 9.92 -1.15 1.79
N PHE A 37 10.94 -1.88 1.32
CA PHE A 37 10.74 -3.15 0.67
C PHE A 37 10.33 -4.24 1.67
N LEU A 38 9.64 -5.25 1.15
CA LEU A 38 9.15 -6.37 1.95
C LEU A 38 10.31 -7.08 2.65
N SER A 39 10.10 -7.40 3.93
CA SER A 39 10.96 -8.36 4.61
C SER A 39 10.75 -9.76 4.03
N PRO A 40 11.68 -10.71 4.26
CA PRO A 40 11.53 -12.08 3.80
C PRO A 40 10.21 -12.73 4.26
N GLU A 41 9.76 -12.43 5.48
CA GLU A 41 8.52 -12.96 6.04
C GLU A 41 7.28 -12.41 5.33
N LEU A 42 7.27 -11.11 4.99
CA LEU A 42 6.18 -10.51 4.23
C LEU A 42 6.19 -10.98 2.76
N GLN A 43 7.37 -11.22 2.18
CA GLN A 43 7.51 -11.75 0.84
C GLN A 43 6.96 -13.19 0.74
N ASP A 44 7.33 -14.07 1.68
CA ASP A 44 6.84 -15.44 1.73
C ASP A 44 5.30 -15.47 1.90
N LYS A 45 4.78 -14.66 2.84
CA LYS A 45 3.33 -14.51 3.03
C LYS A 45 2.63 -14.04 1.75
N LEU A 46 3.21 -13.08 1.04
CA LEU A 46 2.65 -12.56 -0.21
C LEU A 46 2.60 -13.63 -1.29
N ASP A 47 3.68 -14.38 -1.46
CA ASP A 47 3.77 -15.42 -2.48
C ASP A 47 2.82 -16.59 -2.19
N VAL A 48 2.66 -16.98 -0.92
CA VAL A 48 1.66 -17.96 -0.48
C VAL A 48 0.24 -17.48 -0.78
N MET A 49 -0.11 -16.25 -0.39
CA MET A 49 -1.45 -15.70 -0.62
C MET A 49 -1.80 -15.62 -2.12
N VAL A 50 -0.85 -15.20 -2.95
CA VAL A 50 -1.03 -15.11 -4.41
C VAL A 50 -1.18 -16.50 -5.02
N SER A 51 -0.39 -17.49 -4.58
CA SER A 51 -0.52 -18.87 -5.04
C SER A 51 -1.88 -19.46 -4.70
N ILE A 52 -2.37 -19.27 -3.47
CA ILE A 52 -3.69 -19.75 -3.06
C ILE A 52 -4.78 -19.05 -3.87
N TYR A 53 -4.72 -17.73 -3.98
CA TYR A 53 -5.71 -16.94 -4.71
C TYR A 53 -5.84 -17.36 -6.19
N SER A 54 -4.71 -17.57 -6.87
CA SER A 54 -4.68 -17.94 -8.29
C SER A 54 -5.12 -19.37 -8.57
N CYS A 55 -4.92 -20.28 -7.62
CA CYS A 55 -5.30 -21.69 -7.75
C CYS A 55 -6.73 -21.99 -7.28
N ALA A 56 -7.31 -21.12 -6.44
CA ALA A 56 -8.67 -21.26 -5.95
C ALA A 56 -9.69 -21.22 -7.10
N ARG A 57 -10.69 -22.12 -7.03
CA ARG A 57 -11.75 -22.26 -8.04
C ARG A 57 -13.09 -21.78 -7.52
N ASN A 58 -13.26 -21.70 -6.21
CA ASN A 58 -14.49 -21.29 -5.56
C ASN A 58 -14.24 -20.36 -4.36
N ASN A 59 -15.30 -19.70 -3.90
CA ASN A 59 -15.20 -18.73 -2.82
C ASN A 59 -14.86 -19.35 -1.45
N ASN A 60 -15.18 -20.62 -1.21
CA ASN A 60 -14.89 -21.26 0.08
C ASN A 60 -13.37 -21.46 0.27
N GLU A 61 -12.64 -21.79 -0.80
CA GLU A 61 -11.18 -21.89 -0.78
C GLU A 61 -10.49 -20.54 -0.47
N LEU A 62 -11.21 -19.43 -0.69
CA LEU A 62 -10.71 -18.08 -0.43
C LEU A 62 -11.08 -17.54 0.96
N GLU A 63 -11.86 -18.27 1.75
CA GLU A 63 -12.27 -17.80 3.08
C GLU A 63 -11.08 -17.70 4.05
N GLU A 64 -10.09 -18.60 3.95
CA GLU A 64 -8.86 -18.52 4.76
C GLU A 64 -8.07 -17.23 4.44
N ILE A 65 -7.86 -16.94 3.15
CA ILE A 65 -7.21 -15.71 2.68
C ILE A 65 -8.00 -14.47 3.10
N PHE A 66 -9.34 -14.53 3.02
CA PHE A 66 -10.19 -13.43 3.42
C PHE A 66 -10.03 -13.10 4.91
N GLN A 67 -10.05 -14.12 5.79
CA GLN A 67 -9.88 -13.89 7.23
C GLN A 67 -8.48 -13.35 7.55
N GLU A 68 -7.44 -13.91 6.93
CA GLU A 68 -6.07 -13.46 7.17
C GLU A 68 -5.85 -12.02 6.69
N LEU A 69 -6.34 -11.68 5.50
CA LEU A 69 -6.24 -10.32 4.96
C LEU A 69 -7.08 -9.33 5.75
N SER A 70 -8.28 -9.71 6.19
CA SER A 70 -9.14 -8.87 7.03
C SER A 70 -8.47 -8.57 8.37
N ALA A 71 -7.85 -9.57 9.00
CA ALA A 71 -7.08 -9.40 10.23
C ALA A 71 -5.86 -8.51 10.01
N PHE A 72 -5.15 -8.71 8.89
CA PHE A 72 -3.99 -7.89 8.53
C PHE A 72 -4.37 -6.41 8.32
N VAL A 73 -5.43 -6.13 7.56
CA VAL A 73 -5.93 -4.77 7.32
C VAL A 73 -6.36 -4.12 8.65
N SER A 74 -7.06 -4.86 9.51
CA SER A 74 -7.46 -4.34 10.83
C SER A 74 -6.24 -4.00 11.69
N GLY A 75 -5.25 -4.91 11.76
CA GLY A 75 -4.00 -4.67 12.48
C GLY A 75 -3.18 -3.53 11.88
N LEU A 76 -3.21 -3.33 10.57
CA LEU A 76 -2.59 -2.19 9.91
C LEU A 76 -3.22 -0.86 10.35
N MET A 77 -4.56 -0.82 10.45
CA MET A 77 -5.26 0.37 10.93
C MET A 77 -4.97 0.65 12.42
N ASP A 78 -4.91 -0.38 13.26
CA ASP A 78 -4.48 -0.24 14.65
C ASP A 78 -3.05 0.31 14.73
N LYS A 79 -2.15 -0.21 13.88
CA LYS A 79 -0.78 0.28 13.75
C LYS A 79 -0.74 1.74 13.32
N ARG A 80 -1.50 2.14 12.30
CA ARG A 80 -1.62 3.55 11.85
C ARG A 80 -1.98 4.45 13.03
N ASN A 81 -3.02 4.09 13.76
CA ASN A 81 -3.54 4.87 14.89
C ASN A 81 -2.55 4.95 16.05
N SER A 82 -1.73 3.92 16.26
CA SER A 82 -0.70 3.91 17.30
C SER A 82 0.53 4.75 16.92
N VAL A 83 0.94 4.74 15.65
CA VAL A 83 2.18 5.37 15.17
C VAL A 83 1.98 6.85 14.83
N PHE A 84 0.85 7.19 14.23
CA PHE A 84 0.60 8.52 13.67
C PHE A 84 -0.49 9.27 14.43
N GLU A 85 -0.45 10.59 14.28
CA GLU A 85 -1.52 11.49 14.69
C GLU A 85 -1.73 12.57 13.63
N VAL A 86 -2.94 13.13 13.60
CA VAL A 86 -3.29 14.26 12.74
C VAL A 86 -3.70 15.41 13.63
N ARG A 87 -3.14 16.59 13.38
CA ARG A 87 -3.40 17.82 14.11
C ARG A 87 -4.19 18.77 13.23
N ASN A 88 -5.04 19.58 13.86
CA ASN A 88 -5.88 20.59 13.19
C ASN A 88 -6.78 19.98 12.10
N GLU A 89 -7.38 18.82 12.35
CA GLU A 89 -8.37 18.23 11.43
C GLU A 89 -9.52 19.21 11.17
N ASN A 90 -10.09 19.15 9.96
CA ASN A 90 -11.16 20.01 9.45
C ASN A 90 -10.75 21.47 9.23
N THR A 91 -9.45 21.72 9.00
CA THR A 91 -8.91 23.04 8.68
C THR A 91 -7.99 22.99 7.46
N ASP A 92 -7.65 24.16 6.91
CA ASP A 92 -6.63 24.28 5.86
C ASP A 92 -5.21 24.02 6.38
N GLU A 93 -5.03 24.01 7.71
CA GLU A 93 -3.75 23.87 8.41
C GLU A 93 -3.58 22.45 8.98
N VAL A 94 -4.22 21.45 8.35
CA VAL A 94 -4.12 20.04 8.74
C VAL A 94 -2.70 19.52 8.52
N VAL A 95 -2.12 18.90 9.57
CA VAL A 95 -0.74 18.40 9.54
C VAL A 95 -0.66 17.02 10.18
N GLY A 96 0.02 16.10 9.52
CA GLY A 96 0.37 14.79 10.08
C GLY A 96 1.62 14.86 10.95
N ALA A 97 1.70 14.01 11.97
CA ALA A 97 2.88 13.86 12.81
C ALA A 97 3.04 12.41 13.29
N LEU A 98 4.26 12.05 13.70
CA LEU A 98 4.45 10.86 14.54
C LEU A 98 3.92 11.14 15.94
N ARG A 99 3.27 10.14 16.54
CA ARG A 99 2.86 10.18 17.93
C ARG A 99 4.08 10.23 18.86
N ALA A 100 3.93 10.86 20.02
CA ALA A 100 5.00 10.94 21.01
C ALA A 100 5.56 9.55 21.38
N GLY A 101 6.88 9.40 21.31
CA GLY A 101 7.58 8.15 21.60
C GLY A 101 7.72 7.19 20.41
N MET A 102 7.11 7.50 19.26
CA MET A 102 7.24 6.73 18.03
C MET A 102 8.43 7.23 17.20
N THR A 103 9.02 6.30 16.44
CA THR A 103 10.26 6.52 15.70
C THR A 103 10.04 6.43 14.19
N ILE A 104 11.07 6.79 13.44
CA ILE A 104 11.12 6.59 11.98
C ILE A 104 11.03 5.09 11.63
N GLU A 105 11.54 4.20 12.47
CA GLU A 105 11.45 2.75 12.26
C GLU A 105 10.00 2.27 12.35
N ASP A 106 9.20 2.84 13.25
CA ASP A 106 7.77 2.53 13.37
C ASP A 106 7.00 2.94 12.12
N ARG A 107 7.32 4.13 11.58
CA ARG A 107 6.78 4.59 10.29
C ARG A 107 7.18 3.64 9.16
N ASP A 108 8.46 3.35 9.02
CA ASP A 108 8.95 2.50 7.91
C ASP A 108 8.37 1.09 8.01
N SER A 109 8.16 0.59 9.24
CA SER A 109 7.47 -0.66 9.51
C SER A 109 6.01 -0.64 9.04
N TYR A 110 5.28 0.46 9.25
CA TYR A 110 3.93 0.64 8.70
C TYR A 110 3.96 0.70 7.16
N ILE A 111 4.92 1.42 6.57
CA ILE A 111 5.05 1.57 5.12
C ILE A 111 5.31 0.21 4.44
N ARG A 112 6.12 -0.68 5.04
CA ARG A 112 6.30 -2.05 4.52
C ARG A 112 5.01 -2.85 4.50
N ASP A 113 4.19 -2.75 5.54
CA ASP A 113 2.89 -3.43 5.60
C ASP A 113 1.91 -2.85 4.57
N LEU A 114 1.97 -1.55 4.32
CA LEU A 114 1.22 -0.89 3.25
C LEU A 114 1.72 -1.35 1.85
N PHE A 115 3.02 -1.51 1.68
CA PHE A 115 3.64 -2.00 0.45
C PHE A 115 3.24 -3.46 0.17
N PHE A 116 3.06 -4.27 1.21
CA PHE A 116 2.51 -5.62 1.11
C PHE A 116 1.09 -5.60 0.51
N LEU A 117 0.21 -4.73 1.01
CA LEU A 117 -1.15 -4.59 0.46
C LEU A 117 -1.15 -4.11 -1.00
N HIS A 118 -0.31 -3.13 -1.35
CA HIS A 118 -0.17 -2.66 -2.73
C HIS A 118 0.30 -3.79 -3.65
N SER A 119 1.38 -4.49 -3.27
CA SER A 119 1.95 -5.58 -4.06
C SER A 119 0.96 -6.75 -4.24
N LEU A 120 0.24 -7.11 -3.19
CA LEU A 120 -0.79 -8.15 -3.24
C LEU A 120 -1.93 -7.74 -4.17
N LYS A 121 -2.37 -6.47 -4.12
CA LYS A 121 -3.42 -5.93 -4.99
C LYS A 121 -3.03 -6.03 -6.46
N VAL A 122 -1.83 -5.59 -6.82
CA VAL A 122 -1.32 -5.65 -8.21
C VAL A 122 -1.34 -7.09 -8.74
N LYS A 123 -0.79 -8.05 -7.98
CA LYS A 123 -0.76 -9.47 -8.39
C LYS A 123 -2.17 -10.09 -8.49
N ILE A 124 -3.11 -9.67 -7.65
CA ILE A 124 -4.52 -10.09 -7.75
C ILE A 124 -5.18 -9.49 -9.00
N GLU A 125 -4.91 -8.23 -9.33
CA GLU A 125 -5.42 -7.58 -10.55
C GLU A 125 -4.92 -8.29 -11.82
N GLU A 126 -3.63 -8.65 -11.86
CA GLU A 126 -3.06 -9.48 -12.93
C GLU A 126 -3.77 -10.83 -13.06
N SER A 127 -4.01 -11.51 -11.93
CA SER A 127 -4.72 -12.80 -11.90
C SER A 127 -6.20 -12.71 -12.31
N ARG A 128 -6.78 -11.51 -12.32
CA ARG A 128 -8.18 -11.23 -12.64
C ARG A 128 -8.40 -10.70 -14.06
N GLN A 129 -7.34 -10.55 -14.86
CA GLN A 129 -7.49 -10.14 -16.26
C GLN A 129 -8.50 -11.04 -16.99
N GLY A 130 -9.56 -10.45 -17.55
CA GLY A 130 -10.67 -11.18 -18.18
C GLY A 130 -11.83 -11.56 -17.26
N LYS A 131 -11.81 -11.17 -15.97
CA LYS A 131 -12.89 -11.37 -14.98
C LYS A 131 -13.13 -10.12 -14.12
N GLU A 132 -13.03 -8.94 -14.74
CA GLU A 132 -13.05 -7.65 -14.04
C GLU A 132 -14.32 -7.48 -13.19
N ASP A 133 -15.49 -7.89 -13.71
CA ASP A 133 -16.79 -7.81 -13.04
C ASP A 133 -17.01 -8.80 -11.89
N SER A 134 -16.04 -9.69 -11.60
CA SER A 134 -16.19 -10.72 -10.59
C SER A 134 -16.20 -10.12 -9.17
N LYS A 135 -17.32 -10.26 -8.45
CA LYS A 135 -17.39 -9.90 -7.03
C LYS A 135 -16.49 -10.83 -6.19
N CYS A 136 -15.36 -10.32 -5.71
CA CYS A 136 -14.43 -11.07 -4.86
C CYS A 136 -14.28 -10.35 -3.51
N LYS A 137 -14.60 -11.06 -2.42
CA LYS A 137 -14.49 -10.51 -1.07
C LYS A 137 -13.06 -10.12 -0.71
N VAL A 138 -12.07 -10.93 -1.10
CA VAL A 138 -10.64 -10.68 -0.85
C VAL A 138 -10.19 -9.40 -1.54
N TYR A 139 -10.52 -9.24 -2.83
CA TYR A 139 -10.14 -8.04 -3.59
C TYR A 139 -10.82 -6.77 -3.02
N ASN A 140 -12.06 -6.87 -2.55
CA ASN A 140 -12.76 -5.74 -1.95
C ASN A 140 -12.07 -5.19 -0.68
N LEU A 141 -11.32 -6.02 0.07
CA LEU A 141 -10.51 -5.53 1.21
C LEU A 141 -9.36 -4.62 0.76
N LEU A 142 -8.86 -4.80 -0.47
CA LEU A 142 -7.79 -4.00 -1.09
C LEU A 142 -8.34 -2.78 -1.86
N CYS A 143 -9.66 -2.63 -1.88
CA CYS A 143 -10.39 -1.53 -2.49
C CYS A 143 -11.24 -0.82 -1.43
N PRO A 144 -10.61 -0.21 -0.41
CA PRO A 144 -11.33 0.46 0.66
C PRO A 144 -12.12 1.66 0.13
N HIS A 145 -13.11 2.10 0.91
CA HIS A 145 -13.95 3.23 0.55
C HIS A 145 -13.11 4.50 0.34
N HIS A 146 -13.45 5.30 -0.66
CA HIS A 146 -12.65 6.45 -1.09
C HIS A 146 -12.48 7.52 0.01
N SER A 147 -13.39 7.63 0.98
CA SER A 147 -13.24 8.57 2.10
C SER A 147 -12.32 8.06 3.23
N SER A 148 -11.82 6.82 3.14
CA SER A 148 -11.06 6.17 4.22
C SER A 148 -9.58 6.54 4.20
N GLU A 149 -8.95 6.42 5.37
CA GLU A 149 -7.52 6.63 5.55
C GLU A 149 -6.66 5.67 4.71
N LEU A 150 -7.03 4.38 4.69
CA LEU A 150 -6.30 3.36 3.91
C LEU A 150 -6.38 3.62 2.41
N TYR A 151 -7.49 4.20 1.93
CA TYR A 151 -7.60 4.58 0.53
C TYR A 151 -6.58 5.66 0.14
N GLY A 152 -6.45 6.72 0.95
CA GLY A 152 -5.46 7.78 0.73
C GLY A 152 -4.03 7.23 0.67
N ASP A 153 -3.69 6.37 1.63
CA ASP A 153 -2.39 5.72 1.71
C ASP A 153 -2.07 4.82 0.51
N LEU A 154 -3.01 3.94 0.12
CA LEU A 154 -2.80 3.05 -1.02
C LEU A 154 -2.70 3.82 -2.33
N ARG A 155 -3.46 4.92 -2.45
CA ARG A 155 -3.38 5.82 -3.62
C ARG A 155 -2.01 6.51 -3.69
N ALA A 156 -1.51 7.03 -2.57
CA ALA A 156 -0.17 7.64 -2.51
C ALA A 156 0.93 6.61 -2.79
N MET A 157 0.84 5.42 -2.19
CA MET A 157 1.77 4.30 -2.44
C MET A 157 1.82 3.95 -3.92
N LYS A 158 0.65 3.81 -4.58
CA LYS A 158 0.56 3.54 -6.02
C LYS A 158 1.38 4.53 -6.83
N CYS A 159 1.25 5.83 -6.55
CA CYS A 159 1.97 6.85 -7.29
C CYS A 159 3.48 6.86 -7.04
N LEU A 160 3.94 6.50 -5.84
CA LEU A 160 5.37 6.38 -5.59
C LEU A 160 5.97 5.12 -6.26
N VAL A 161 5.21 4.04 -6.39
CA VAL A 161 5.68 2.77 -6.97
C VAL A 161 5.59 2.75 -8.49
N GLU A 162 4.46 3.16 -9.05
CA GLU A 162 4.15 3.05 -10.48
C GLU A 162 4.51 4.32 -11.28
N GLY A 163 4.90 5.39 -10.59
CA GLY A 163 5.07 6.73 -11.16
C GLY A 163 3.77 7.54 -11.11
N CYS A 164 3.90 8.87 -11.15
CA CYS A 164 2.77 9.80 -10.95
C CYS A 164 1.55 9.41 -11.78
N SER A 165 0.41 9.22 -11.10
CA SER A 165 -0.89 9.14 -11.75
C SER A 165 -1.31 10.53 -12.24
N ASP A 166 -2.10 10.61 -13.30
CA ASP A 166 -2.75 11.85 -13.77
C ASP A 166 -3.69 12.47 -12.70
N ASP A 167 -3.96 11.72 -11.62
CA ASP A 167 -4.81 12.12 -10.49
C ASP A 167 -4.15 13.14 -9.54
N PHE A 168 -2.84 13.34 -9.61
CA PHE A 168 -2.11 14.27 -8.75
C PHE A 168 -1.64 15.50 -9.51
N ASN A 169 -1.69 16.66 -8.85
CA ASN A 169 -1.07 17.85 -9.37
C ASN A 169 0.45 17.61 -9.51
N PRO A 170 1.06 17.86 -10.68
CA PRO A 170 2.49 17.62 -10.91
C PRO A 170 3.42 18.44 -9.99
N PHE A 171 2.89 19.44 -9.29
CA PHE A 171 3.64 20.27 -8.34
C PHE A 171 3.51 19.81 -6.87
N ASP A 172 2.57 18.92 -6.56
CA ASP A 172 2.33 18.46 -5.20
C ASP A 172 3.29 17.31 -4.86
N ILE A 173 3.88 17.37 -3.67
CA ILE A 173 4.72 16.29 -3.16
C ILE A 173 3.81 15.21 -2.59
N ILE A 174 3.78 14.05 -3.23
CA ILE A 174 3.08 12.86 -2.74
C ILE A 174 3.77 12.37 -1.46
N ARG A 175 2.99 12.07 -0.43
CA ARG A 175 3.48 11.62 0.88
C ARG A 175 2.94 10.24 1.21
N VAL A 176 3.80 9.37 1.71
CA VAL A 176 3.43 8.05 2.25
C VAL A 176 3.91 7.95 3.70
N PRO A 177 3.03 7.64 4.68
CA PRO A 177 1.57 7.63 4.55
C PRO A 177 0.97 9.01 4.25
N ASP A 178 -0.23 9.03 3.65
CA ASP A 178 -1.00 10.26 3.37
C ASP A 178 -1.90 10.55 4.58
N LEU A 179 -1.33 11.28 5.53
CA LEU A 179 -1.97 11.56 6.83
C LEU A 179 -3.05 12.64 6.75
N THR A 180 -3.00 13.51 5.73
CA THR A 180 -3.91 14.66 5.60
C THR A 180 -5.07 14.40 4.64
N TYR A 181 -5.03 13.27 3.92
CA TYR A 181 -6.10 12.83 3.02
C TYR A 181 -7.47 12.88 3.67
N ASN A 182 -8.42 13.57 3.03
CA ASN A 182 -9.82 13.68 3.44
C ASN A 182 -10.04 14.23 4.88
N LYS A 183 -9.09 15.02 5.39
CA LYS A 183 -9.15 15.61 6.74
C LYS A 183 -9.05 17.13 6.76
N GLY A 184 -9.09 17.76 5.59
CA GLY A 184 -9.08 19.22 5.44
C GLY A 184 -10.48 19.82 5.36
N SER A 185 -10.54 21.04 4.83
CA SER A 185 -11.78 21.82 4.69
C SER A 185 -12.80 21.23 3.71
N LEU A 186 -12.34 20.53 2.66
CA LEU A 186 -13.19 19.75 1.77
C LEU A 186 -12.99 18.27 2.02
N GLN A 187 -14.09 17.54 2.12
CA GLN A 187 -14.12 16.10 2.38
C GLN A 187 -15.12 15.41 1.47
N CYS A 188 -14.82 14.18 1.08
CA CYS A 188 -15.73 13.28 0.38
C CYS A 188 -16.74 12.71 1.40
N GLY A 189 -18.04 12.87 1.13
CA GLY A 189 -19.14 12.41 1.98
C GLY A 189 -20.47 12.34 1.24
#